data_AF-A0A7C1HP98-F1
#
_entry.id   AF-A0A7C1HP98-F1
#
_cell.length_a   1.000
_cell.length_b   1.000
_cell.length_c   1.000
_cell.angle_alpha   90.00
_cell.angle_beta   90.00
_cell.angle_gamma   90.00
#
_symmetry.space_group_name_H-M   'P 1'
#
loop_
_entity.id
_entity.type
_entity.pdbx_description
1 polymer ?
#
loop_
_entity_poly.entity_id
_entity_poly.type
_entity_poly.pdbx_seq_one_letter_code
_entity_poly.pdbx_strand_id
1 'polypeptide(L)'
;MKRAFVLVLVFFVLIAAVAVSCGRKSPTEAEPTPEPTSTLAPFLVDDMEDCNNANAIPESAGGPGYWYTYDDSEDEGTSEVWPLTEAKGGAGYEFEMSALGRGGVGCAARITGVVTTDFEYGFVGMGVNLLDEVDGNKVSMDLRNFTGVSFWAKGDGKNYMVKLSSGHADFQLGDGDDHYNRQFATTADWVQQQIPFANFTQESWGSTVALNDALSEVTALQFQTRGQPHTSIDIWVDDIYFYY
;
A
#
# COMPACT_ATOMS: atom_id res chain seq x y z
N MET A 1 -102.11 -8.03 18.69
CA MET A 1 -100.77 -8.63 18.86
C MET A 1 -100.02 -7.71 19.83
N LYS A 2 -100.10 -7.89 21.16
CA LYS A 2 -99.21 -8.70 22.05
C LYS A 2 -97.73 -8.61 21.66
N ARG A 3 -96.74 -8.27 22.51
CA ARG A 3 -96.58 -7.74 23.88
C ARG A 3 -95.06 -7.41 24.00
N ALA A 4 -94.69 -6.43 24.81
CA ALA A 4 -93.31 -6.14 25.24
C ALA A 4 -92.72 -7.26 26.12
N PHE A 5 -91.40 -7.15 26.44
CA PHE A 5 -90.52 -7.90 27.40
C PHE A 5 -89.35 -8.62 26.70
N VAL A 6 -88.09 -8.73 27.16
CA VAL A 6 -87.30 -8.21 28.31
C VAL A 6 -85.87 -8.81 28.23
N LEU A 7 -84.90 -8.27 28.99
CA LEU A 7 -83.63 -8.92 29.48
C LEU A 7 -82.53 -9.21 28.42
N VAL A 8 -81.22 -9.28 28.69
CA VAL A 8 -80.40 -9.40 29.91
C VAL A 8 -79.04 -8.70 29.66
N LEU A 9 -78.52 -8.00 30.67
CA LEU A 9 -77.13 -7.53 30.75
C LEU A 9 -76.22 -8.71 31.15
N VAL A 10 -75.20 -9.05 30.36
CA VAL A 10 -74.15 -10.01 30.77
C VAL A 10 -72.85 -9.27 31.02
N PHE A 11 -72.43 -9.26 32.28
CA PHE A 11 -71.13 -8.79 32.77
C PHE A 11 -70.02 -9.75 32.29
N PHE A 12 -68.98 -9.22 31.64
CA PHE A 12 -67.69 -9.89 31.54
C PHE A 12 -66.65 -9.11 32.35
N VAL A 13 -66.11 -9.77 33.37
CA VAL A 13 -64.99 -9.31 34.19
C VAL A 13 -63.71 -9.57 33.41
N LEU A 14 -62.99 -8.50 33.03
CA LEU A 14 -61.63 -8.61 32.51
C LEU A 14 -60.64 -8.53 33.68
N ILE A 15 -59.91 -9.62 33.92
CA ILE A 15 -58.78 -9.66 34.85
C ILE A 15 -57.55 -9.15 34.09
N ALA A 16 -57.03 -7.98 34.49
CA ALA A 16 -55.77 -7.46 33.99
C ALA A 16 -54.60 -8.15 34.72
N ALA A 17 -53.79 -8.91 33.98
CA ALA A 17 -52.52 -9.42 34.47
C ALA A 17 -51.46 -8.32 34.37
N VAL A 18 -50.93 -7.89 35.52
CA VAL A 18 -49.79 -6.96 35.61
C VAL A 18 -48.51 -7.76 35.40
N ALA A 19 -47.87 -7.60 34.24
CA ALA A 19 -46.52 -8.11 34.01
C ALA A 19 -45.50 -7.12 34.60
N VAL A 20 -44.75 -7.57 35.61
CA VAL A 20 -43.64 -6.85 36.22
C VAL A 20 -42.47 -6.83 35.22
N SER A 21 -42.16 -5.66 34.70
CA SER A 21 -40.98 -5.40 33.87
C SER A 21 -39.74 -5.31 34.74
N CYS A 22 -38.91 -6.36 34.76
CA CYS A 22 -37.54 -6.27 35.26
C CYS A 22 -36.69 -5.43 34.29
N GLY A 23 -36.24 -4.26 34.72
CA GLY A 23 -35.37 -3.39 33.94
C GLY A 23 -34.04 -4.07 33.59
N ARG A 24 -33.79 -4.27 32.30
CA ARG A 24 -32.45 -4.55 31.78
C ARG A 24 -31.61 -3.28 31.93
N LYS A 25 -30.53 -3.34 32.70
CA LYS A 25 -29.48 -2.31 32.69
C LYS A 25 -28.82 -2.32 31.32
N SER A 26 -28.71 -1.15 30.69
CA SER A 26 -27.88 -0.96 29.49
C SER A 26 -26.44 -1.40 29.75
N PRO A 27 -25.75 -2.00 28.78
CA PRO A 27 -24.31 -2.21 28.88
C PRO A 27 -23.63 -0.84 28.87
N THR A 28 -22.75 -0.62 29.86
CA THR A 28 -21.86 0.53 29.93
C THR A 28 -20.99 0.55 28.67
N GLU A 29 -21.12 1.61 27.88
CA GLU A 29 -20.25 1.93 26.75
C GLU A 29 -18.81 2.02 27.27
N ALA A 30 -17.92 1.17 26.75
CA ALA A 30 -16.52 1.20 27.10
C ALA A 30 -15.92 2.50 26.57
N GLU A 31 -15.35 3.30 27.47
CA GLU A 31 -14.65 4.53 27.14
C GLU A 31 -13.49 4.21 26.16
N PRO A 32 -13.35 4.94 25.05
CA PRO A 32 -12.27 4.69 24.10
C PRO A 32 -10.94 4.90 24.81
N THR A 33 -10.16 3.84 24.91
CA THR A 33 -8.79 3.91 25.43
C THR A 33 -8.00 4.79 24.45
N PRO A 34 -7.36 5.89 24.91
CA PRO A 34 -6.55 6.70 24.03
C PRO A 34 -5.40 5.85 23.49
N GLU A 35 -5.35 5.63 22.18
CA GLU A 35 -4.16 5.09 21.53
C GLU A 35 -3.00 6.08 21.74
N PRO A 36 -1.83 5.61 22.20
CA PRO A 36 -0.68 6.49 22.36
C PRO A 36 -0.30 7.05 20.98
N THR A 37 -0.48 8.36 20.79
CA THR A 37 0.03 9.07 19.62
C THR A 37 1.56 9.10 19.71
N SER A 38 2.24 8.40 18.81
CA SER A 38 3.70 8.47 18.70
C SER A 38 4.14 9.92 18.47
N THR A 39 5.15 10.37 19.21
CA THR A 39 5.72 11.73 19.10
C THR A 39 6.95 11.79 18.22
N LEU A 40 7.36 10.64 17.65
CA LEU A 40 8.47 10.57 16.71
C LEU A 40 8.03 11.09 15.35
N ALA A 41 8.83 11.99 14.77
CA ALA A 41 8.60 12.45 13.39
C ALA A 41 8.76 11.26 12.43
N PRO A 42 7.93 11.15 11.37
CA PRO A 42 8.12 10.17 10.32
C PRO A 42 9.53 10.27 9.71
N PHE A 43 10.08 9.13 9.33
CA PHE A 43 11.37 9.05 8.65
C PHE A 43 11.16 9.29 7.15
N LEU A 44 11.70 10.39 6.64
CA LEU A 44 11.64 10.75 5.22
C LEU A 44 12.44 9.74 4.40
N VAL A 45 11.77 9.10 3.44
CA VAL A 45 12.44 8.28 2.42
C VAL A 45 12.75 9.16 1.22
N ASP A 46 11.76 9.87 0.70
CA ASP A 46 11.92 10.79 -0.41
C ASP A 46 10.71 11.74 -0.53
N ASP A 47 10.95 13.02 -0.80
CA ASP A 47 9.93 14.01 -1.15
C ASP A 47 10.08 14.51 -2.60
N MET A 48 11.09 14.03 -3.33
CA MET A 48 11.34 14.31 -4.75
C MET A 48 11.47 15.79 -5.11
N GLU A 49 11.62 16.69 -4.12
CA GLU A 49 11.66 18.14 -4.34
C GLU A 49 12.96 18.61 -5.00
N ASP A 50 14.02 17.80 -4.95
CA ASP A 50 15.29 18.07 -5.60
C ASP A 50 15.34 17.61 -7.07
N CYS A 51 14.28 16.95 -7.56
CA CYS A 51 14.09 16.52 -8.93
C CYS A 51 15.21 15.63 -9.50
N ASN A 52 15.95 14.91 -8.66
CA ASN A 52 16.92 13.90 -9.11
C ASN A 52 16.39 12.47 -8.84
N ASN A 53 17.17 11.46 -9.18
CA ASN A 53 16.80 10.05 -9.00
C ASN A 53 17.32 9.44 -7.68
N ALA A 54 17.94 10.22 -6.80
CA ALA A 54 18.39 9.79 -5.48
C ALA A 54 17.29 10.05 -4.45
N ASN A 55 17.11 9.13 -3.51
CA ASN A 55 16.19 9.34 -2.40
C ASN A 55 16.76 10.32 -1.37
N ALA A 56 15.94 10.75 -0.40
CA ALA A 56 16.34 11.70 0.64
C ALA A 56 16.97 11.03 1.89
N ILE A 57 17.27 9.73 1.85
CA ILE A 57 17.90 9.03 2.97
C ILE A 57 19.36 9.49 3.08
N PRO A 58 19.80 10.04 4.24
CA PRO A 58 21.12 10.63 4.35
C PRO A 58 22.24 9.58 4.34
N GLU A 59 23.43 9.97 3.89
CA GLU A 59 24.66 9.15 3.94
C GLU A 59 24.95 8.57 5.33
N SER A 60 24.61 9.30 6.40
CA SER A 60 24.78 8.81 7.77
C SER A 60 23.92 7.59 8.11
N ALA A 61 22.86 7.34 7.34
CA ALA A 61 22.01 6.15 7.42
C ALA A 61 22.35 5.11 6.32
N GLY A 62 23.34 5.38 5.47
CA GLY A 62 23.76 4.52 4.35
C GLY A 62 23.13 4.87 3.00
N GLY A 63 22.36 5.97 2.90
CA GLY A 63 21.82 6.44 1.63
C GLY A 63 22.76 7.37 0.86
N PRO A 64 22.27 8.04 -0.20
CA PRO A 64 20.96 7.80 -0.80
C PRO A 64 20.96 6.47 -1.58
N GLY A 65 19.80 5.84 -1.67
CA GLY A 65 19.55 4.85 -2.72
C GLY A 65 18.89 5.51 -3.93
N TYR A 66 18.79 4.81 -5.05
CA TYR A 66 18.34 5.40 -6.32
C TYR A 66 17.03 4.80 -6.83
N TRP A 67 16.26 5.62 -7.51
CA TRP A 67 15.06 5.26 -8.26
C TRP A 67 15.42 4.55 -9.56
N TYR A 68 14.58 3.59 -9.94
CA TYR A 68 14.69 2.80 -11.15
C TYR A 68 13.32 2.38 -11.67
N THR A 69 13.23 2.03 -12.95
CA THR A 69 12.11 1.28 -13.50
C THR A 69 12.51 -0.15 -13.80
N TYR A 70 11.51 -1.02 -13.82
CA TYR A 70 11.67 -2.42 -14.18
C TYR A 70 10.42 -2.90 -14.91
N ASP A 71 10.57 -3.92 -15.73
CA ASP A 71 9.51 -4.54 -16.51
C ASP A 71 9.79 -6.02 -16.73
N ASP A 72 8.86 -6.71 -17.38
CA ASP A 72 8.93 -8.14 -17.65
C ASP A 72 9.90 -8.54 -18.77
N SER A 73 10.74 -7.64 -19.28
CA SER A 73 11.59 -7.95 -20.44
C SER A 73 12.70 -8.97 -20.15
N GLU A 74 13.13 -9.10 -18.90
CA GLU A 74 14.06 -10.15 -18.47
C GLU A 74 13.39 -11.54 -18.44
N ASP A 75 12.06 -11.60 -18.42
CA ASP A 75 11.24 -12.81 -18.43
C ASP A 75 10.61 -13.10 -19.81
N GLU A 76 11.27 -12.66 -20.88
CA GLU A 76 10.78 -12.77 -22.27
C GLU A 76 9.47 -12.00 -22.55
N GLY A 77 9.07 -11.09 -21.65
CA GLY A 77 7.93 -10.19 -21.81
C GLY A 77 8.20 -9.03 -22.76
N THR A 78 7.13 -8.39 -23.22
CA THR A 78 7.18 -7.25 -24.15
C THR A 78 6.50 -6.00 -23.60
N SER A 79 6.26 -5.94 -22.29
CA SER A 79 5.74 -4.73 -21.65
C SER A 79 6.74 -3.59 -21.78
N GLU A 80 6.27 -2.34 -21.79
CA GLU A 80 7.11 -1.16 -21.95
C GLU A 80 6.80 -0.15 -20.85
N VAL A 81 7.84 0.45 -20.28
CA VAL A 81 7.75 1.45 -19.22
C VAL A 81 8.58 2.68 -19.57
N TRP A 82 8.06 3.84 -19.20
CA TRP A 82 8.78 5.11 -19.16
C TRP A 82 8.80 5.62 -17.71
N PRO A 83 9.94 6.08 -17.16
CA PRO A 83 11.29 6.05 -17.75
C PRO A 83 11.74 4.64 -18.15
N LEU A 84 12.62 4.52 -19.16
CA LEU A 84 13.09 3.21 -19.63
C LEU A 84 13.84 2.46 -18.53
N THR A 85 13.77 1.14 -18.54
CA THR A 85 14.63 0.30 -17.71
C THR A 85 16.08 0.42 -18.17
N GLU A 86 17.06 0.13 -17.32
CA GLU A 86 18.47 0.12 -17.73
C GLU A 86 18.71 -0.87 -18.89
N ALA A 87 18.04 -2.03 -18.87
CA ALA A 87 18.11 -3.04 -19.93
C ALA A 87 17.70 -2.48 -21.32
N LYS A 88 16.79 -1.51 -21.37
CA LYS A 88 16.28 -0.91 -22.61
C LYS A 88 16.92 0.44 -22.94
N GLY A 89 17.25 1.24 -21.92
CA GLY A 89 17.89 2.56 -22.05
C GLY A 89 19.41 2.48 -22.23
N GLY A 90 20.02 1.37 -21.84
CA GLY A 90 21.47 1.16 -21.80
C GLY A 90 22.07 1.49 -20.44
N ALA A 91 23.31 1.04 -20.23
CA ALA A 91 24.03 1.22 -18.96
C ALA A 91 24.08 2.70 -18.53
N GLY A 92 23.72 2.97 -17.28
CA GLY A 92 23.66 4.32 -16.73
C GLY A 92 22.44 5.14 -17.18
N TYR A 93 21.41 4.49 -17.74
CA TYR A 93 20.11 5.14 -17.90
C TYR A 93 19.46 5.30 -16.51
N GLU A 94 19.24 6.56 -16.11
CA GLU A 94 18.69 6.92 -14.81
C GLU A 94 17.18 7.14 -14.87
N PHE A 95 16.49 6.88 -13.75
CA PHE A 95 15.08 7.20 -13.62
C PHE A 95 14.86 8.72 -13.72
N GLU A 96 13.96 9.13 -14.61
CA GLU A 96 13.58 10.54 -14.78
C GLU A 96 12.36 10.89 -13.91
N MET A 97 12.55 11.83 -12.98
CA MET A 97 11.44 12.41 -12.22
C MET A 97 10.52 13.27 -13.09
N SER A 98 9.24 13.35 -12.74
CA SER A 98 8.25 14.14 -13.48
C SER A 98 7.80 15.37 -12.70
N ALA A 99 7.70 16.52 -13.37
CA ALA A 99 7.06 17.72 -12.84
C ALA A 99 5.61 17.84 -13.33
N LEU A 100 4.67 18.44 -12.58
CA LEU A 100 4.82 18.96 -11.22
C LEU A 100 4.46 17.87 -10.20
N GLY A 101 5.18 17.87 -9.09
CA GLY A 101 4.87 17.06 -7.92
C GLY A 101 3.59 17.51 -7.19
N ARG A 102 3.39 16.95 -6.00
CA ARG A 102 2.26 17.27 -5.14
C ARG A 102 2.34 18.74 -4.72
N GLY A 103 1.17 19.38 -4.63
CA GLY A 103 1.11 20.83 -4.37
C GLY A 103 1.39 21.72 -5.57
N GLY A 104 1.71 21.15 -6.74
CA GLY A 104 1.93 21.91 -7.98
C GLY A 104 3.30 22.60 -8.05
N VAL A 105 4.27 22.08 -7.30
CA VAL A 105 5.69 22.46 -7.31
C VAL A 105 6.54 21.20 -7.31
N GLY A 106 7.87 21.33 -7.40
CA GLY A 106 8.78 20.19 -7.30
C GLY A 106 8.57 19.12 -8.39
N CYS A 107 8.98 17.91 -8.06
CA CYS A 107 8.84 16.73 -8.90
C CYS A 107 8.19 15.57 -8.14
N ALA A 108 7.89 14.49 -8.86
CA ALA A 108 7.36 13.26 -8.31
C ALA A 108 7.83 12.07 -9.15
N ALA A 109 7.91 10.89 -8.54
CA ALA A 109 8.19 9.66 -9.26
C ALA A 109 6.97 9.28 -10.09
N ARG A 110 7.15 9.08 -11.40
CA ARG A 110 6.07 8.70 -12.30
C ARG A 110 6.52 7.60 -13.22
N ILE A 111 5.63 6.63 -13.46
CA ILE A 111 5.74 5.79 -14.64
C ILE A 111 4.51 5.85 -15.53
N THR A 112 4.75 5.69 -16.83
CA THR A 112 3.72 5.38 -17.83
C THR A 112 4.18 4.18 -18.64
N GLY A 113 3.28 3.54 -19.39
CA GLY A 113 3.65 2.33 -20.11
C GLY A 113 2.48 1.48 -20.53
N VAL A 114 2.80 0.28 -21.01
CA VAL A 114 1.86 -0.78 -21.39
C VAL A 114 2.28 -2.09 -20.75
N VAL A 115 1.29 -2.90 -20.35
CA VAL A 115 1.51 -4.26 -19.87
C VAL A 115 0.90 -5.23 -20.88
N THR A 116 1.72 -6.10 -21.43
CA THR A 116 1.34 -7.05 -22.48
C THR A 116 0.90 -8.38 -21.89
N THR A 117 0.83 -9.45 -22.68
CA THR A 117 0.55 -10.82 -22.20
C THR A 117 1.56 -11.83 -22.74
N ASP A 118 2.69 -11.36 -23.29
CA ASP A 118 3.70 -12.25 -23.86
C ASP A 118 4.42 -13.04 -22.76
N PHE A 119 4.60 -12.42 -21.59
CA PHE A 119 4.91 -13.11 -20.34
C PHE A 119 3.64 -13.40 -19.53
N GLU A 120 3.54 -14.57 -18.90
CA GLU A 120 2.33 -15.01 -18.14
C GLU A 120 2.01 -14.09 -16.94
N TYR A 121 3.01 -13.40 -16.41
CA TYR A 121 2.88 -12.49 -15.27
C TYR A 121 3.26 -11.06 -15.61
N GLY A 122 3.13 -10.64 -16.87
CA GLY A 122 3.59 -9.35 -17.36
C GLY A 122 3.28 -8.17 -16.45
N PHE A 123 4.28 -7.30 -16.32
CA PHE A 123 4.30 -6.20 -15.38
C PHE A 123 5.17 -5.06 -15.88
N VAL A 124 4.90 -3.87 -15.34
CA VAL A 124 5.85 -2.77 -15.28
C VAL A 124 5.82 -2.15 -13.89
N GLY A 125 6.92 -1.55 -13.48
CA GLY A 125 7.03 -0.93 -12.16
C GLY A 125 8.15 0.09 -12.08
N MET A 126 8.15 0.79 -10.95
CA MET A 126 9.25 1.61 -10.48
C MET A 126 9.58 1.23 -9.05
N GLY A 127 10.82 1.43 -8.65
CA GLY A 127 11.24 1.23 -7.28
C GLY A 127 12.28 2.24 -6.89
N VAL A 128 12.52 2.31 -5.58
CA VAL A 128 13.61 3.06 -4.99
C VAL A 128 14.38 2.13 -4.06
N ASN A 129 15.66 1.94 -4.35
CA ASN A 129 16.56 1.31 -3.39
C ASN A 129 16.62 2.21 -2.15
N LEU A 130 16.59 1.64 -0.94
CA LEU A 130 16.59 2.45 0.27
C LEU A 130 17.98 3.03 0.55
N LEU A 131 19.03 2.24 0.35
CA LEU A 131 20.41 2.60 0.65
C LEU A 131 21.26 2.54 -0.62
N ASP A 132 22.45 3.15 -0.55
CA ASP A 132 23.43 3.10 -1.63
C ASP A 132 23.89 1.66 -1.87
N GLU A 133 24.12 1.31 -3.13
CA GLU A 133 24.56 -0.03 -3.49
C GLU A 133 26.05 -0.21 -3.17
N VAL A 134 26.43 -1.40 -2.70
CA VAL A 134 27.82 -1.74 -2.42
C VAL A 134 28.26 -2.86 -3.35
N ASP A 135 29.28 -2.59 -4.16
CA ASP A 135 29.78 -3.50 -5.19
C ASP A 135 28.69 -4.00 -6.16
N GLY A 136 27.73 -3.13 -6.48
CA GLY A 136 26.58 -3.43 -7.36
C GLY A 136 25.50 -4.29 -6.72
N ASN A 137 25.47 -4.38 -5.38
CA ASN A 137 24.44 -5.12 -4.65
C ASN A 137 23.60 -4.15 -3.82
N LYS A 138 22.29 -4.37 -3.82
CA LYS A 138 21.34 -3.66 -2.96
C LYS A 138 21.69 -3.88 -1.48
N VAL A 139 21.67 -2.81 -0.70
CA VAL A 139 21.92 -2.85 0.74
C VAL A 139 20.59 -2.72 1.49
N SER A 140 20.44 -3.52 2.54
CA SER A 140 19.21 -3.60 3.33
C SER A 140 19.16 -2.62 4.50
N MET A 141 17.96 -2.15 4.82
CA MET A 141 17.62 -1.36 6.00
C MET A 141 16.66 -2.14 6.91
N ASP A 142 16.89 -2.08 8.23
CA ASP A 142 15.98 -2.66 9.23
C ASP A 142 14.81 -1.72 9.52
N LEU A 143 13.61 -2.13 9.10
CA LEU A 143 12.38 -1.36 9.25
C LEU A 143 11.51 -1.80 10.43
N ARG A 144 11.96 -2.74 11.27
CA ARG A 144 11.15 -3.28 12.39
C ARG A 144 10.77 -2.24 13.45
N ASN A 145 11.47 -1.10 13.48
CA ASN A 145 11.15 0.01 14.39
C ASN A 145 10.01 0.90 13.88
N PHE A 146 9.55 0.72 12.64
CA PHE A 146 8.42 1.46 12.06
C PHE A 146 7.15 0.60 12.03
N THR A 147 6.01 1.26 12.04
CA THR A 147 4.68 0.61 11.98
C THR A 147 4.16 0.51 10.56
N GLY A 148 4.63 1.34 9.63
CA GLY A 148 4.20 1.29 8.24
C GLY A 148 4.88 2.30 7.33
N VAL A 149 4.36 2.39 6.11
CA VAL A 149 4.79 3.33 5.07
C VAL A 149 3.62 4.23 4.67
N SER A 150 3.90 5.52 4.49
CA SER A 150 2.96 6.47 3.91
C SER A 150 3.56 7.12 2.67
N PHE A 151 2.73 7.35 1.67
CA PHE A 151 3.09 8.03 0.43
C PHE A 151 1.85 8.68 -0.18
N TRP A 152 2.02 9.68 -1.03
CA TRP A 152 0.95 10.21 -1.85
C TRP A 152 0.96 9.55 -3.21
N ALA A 153 -0.22 9.25 -3.74
CA ALA A 153 -0.34 8.71 -5.09
C ALA A 153 -1.50 9.34 -5.86
N LYS A 154 -1.30 9.53 -7.16
CA LYS A 154 -2.36 9.79 -8.15
C LYS A 154 -2.09 8.97 -9.40
N GLY A 155 -3.06 8.87 -10.29
CA GLY A 155 -2.91 8.08 -11.50
C GLY A 155 -4.19 7.90 -12.28
N ASP A 156 -4.17 6.87 -13.10
CA ASP A 156 -5.19 6.52 -14.09
C ASP A 156 -6.44 5.81 -13.54
N GLY A 157 -6.59 5.73 -12.22
CA GLY A 157 -7.73 5.07 -11.59
C GLY A 157 -7.58 3.55 -11.44
N LYS A 158 -6.44 2.97 -11.83
CA LYS A 158 -6.17 1.54 -11.67
C LYS A 158 -5.64 1.20 -10.27
N ASN A 159 -5.62 -0.10 -9.98
CA ASN A 159 -4.98 -0.66 -8.80
C ASN A 159 -3.51 -0.97 -9.11
N TYR A 160 -2.64 -0.59 -8.18
CA TYR A 160 -1.22 -0.88 -8.18
C TYR A 160 -0.87 -1.56 -6.86
N MET A 161 0.34 -2.10 -6.76
CA MET A 161 0.86 -2.70 -5.54
C MET A 161 2.08 -1.92 -5.07
N VAL A 162 2.14 -1.66 -3.77
CA VAL A 162 3.40 -1.32 -3.11
C VAL A 162 4.00 -2.61 -2.55
N LYS A 163 5.28 -2.86 -2.79
CA LYS A 163 6.01 -4.06 -2.36
C LYS A 163 7.23 -3.66 -1.53
N LEU A 164 7.50 -4.45 -0.50
CA LEU A 164 8.70 -4.38 0.33
C LEU A 164 9.69 -5.42 -0.18
N SER A 165 10.68 -5.00 -0.98
CA SER A 165 11.72 -5.92 -1.40
C SER A 165 12.68 -6.19 -0.25
N SER A 166 12.98 -7.46 0.04
CA SER A 166 13.82 -7.86 1.17
C SER A 166 14.98 -8.72 0.69
N GLY A 167 16.17 -8.47 1.23
CA GLY A 167 17.36 -9.28 1.02
C GLY A 167 17.47 -10.47 1.97
N HIS A 168 16.46 -10.68 2.84
CA HIS A 168 16.51 -11.73 3.85
C HIS A 168 16.71 -13.12 3.22
N ALA A 169 17.68 -13.87 3.74
CA ALA A 169 18.13 -15.14 3.16
C ALA A 169 17.05 -16.24 3.04
N ASP A 170 15.93 -16.12 3.77
CA ASP A 170 14.80 -17.04 3.65
C ASP A 170 13.95 -16.84 2.38
N PHE A 171 14.13 -15.71 1.68
CA PHE A 171 13.62 -15.55 0.31
C PHE A 171 14.55 -16.27 -0.68
N GLN A 172 14.21 -17.51 -1.00
CA GLN A 172 15.04 -18.42 -1.78
C GLN A 172 15.20 -18.02 -3.25
N LEU A 173 14.26 -17.25 -3.80
CA LEU A 173 14.31 -16.76 -5.19
C LEU A 173 14.83 -15.32 -5.31
N GLY A 174 15.16 -14.67 -4.18
CA GLY A 174 15.62 -13.28 -4.17
C GLY A 174 14.58 -12.31 -4.70
N ASP A 175 14.97 -11.38 -5.58
CA ASP A 175 14.08 -10.35 -6.14
C ASP A 175 12.85 -10.91 -6.87
N GLY A 176 12.92 -12.17 -7.34
CA GLY A 176 11.82 -12.90 -7.97
C GLY A 176 10.92 -13.67 -6.99
N ASP A 177 11.14 -13.58 -5.68
CA ASP A 177 10.34 -14.27 -4.66
C ASP A 177 9.06 -13.47 -4.31
N ASP A 178 8.15 -14.11 -3.59
CA ASP A 178 6.83 -13.58 -3.23
C ASP A 178 6.90 -12.61 -2.04
N HIS A 179 7.53 -11.46 -2.27
CA HIS A 179 7.74 -10.47 -1.23
C HIS A 179 6.43 -9.80 -0.78
N TYR A 180 6.43 -9.35 0.48
CA TYR A 180 5.28 -8.67 1.10
C TYR A 180 4.82 -7.48 0.27
N ASN A 181 3.55 -7.49 -0.13
CA ASN A 181 2.96 -6.41 -0.91
C ASN A 181 1.56 -6.02 -0.41
N ARG A 182 1.12 -4.83 -0.82
CA ARG A 182 -0.24 -4.34 -0.59
C ARG A 182 -0.75 -3.57 -1.80
N GLN A 183 -1.96 -3.91 -2.21
CA GLN A 183 -2.67 -3.16 -3.24
C GLN A 183 -3.24 -1.83 -2.73
N PHE A 184 -3.19 -0.83 -3.59
CA PHE A 184 -3.87 0.44 -3.43
C PHE A 184 -4.47 0.90 -4.77
N ALA A 185 -5.53 1.71 -4.70
CA ALA A 185 -6.16 2.31 -5.85
C ALA A 185 -5.63 3.74 -6.05
N THR A 186 -5.42 4.13 -7.31
CA THR A 186 -5.12 5.52 -7.66
C THR A 186 -6.40 6.29 -8.00
N THR A 187 -6.34 7.61 -7.93
CA THR A 187 -7.36 8.50 -8.48
C THR A 187 -6.70 9.61 -9.30
N ALA A 188 -7.46 10.41 -10.04
CA ALA A 188 -6.91 11.56 -10.77
C ALA A 188 -6.27 12.60 -9.84
N ASP A 189 -6.76 12.70 -8.60
CA ASP A 189 -6.23 13.56 -7.56
C ASP A 189 -5.23 12.82 -6.66
N TRP A 190 -4.32 13.58 -6.05
CA TRP A 190 -3.40 13.09 -5.04
C TRP A 190 -4.16 12.60 -3.81
N VAL A 191 -3.98 11.32 -3.46
CA VAL A 191 -4.54 10.69 -2.27
C VAL A 191 -3.41 10.07 -1.45
N GLN A 192 -3.38 10.38 -0.16
CA GLN A 192 -2.43 9.77 0.75
C GLN A 192 -2.79 8.31 0.99
N GLN A 193 -1.82 7.43 0.77
CA GLN A 193 -1.81 6.06 1.23
C GLN A 193 -1.04 6.01 2.55
N GLN A 194 -1.65 5.49 3.60
CA GLN A 194 -0.99 5.20 4.87
C GLN A 194 -1.24 3.73 5.20
N ILE A 195 -0.20 2.90 5.08
CA ILE A 195 -0.35 1.45 5.08
C ILE A 195 0.51 0.86 6.21
N PRO A 196 -0.12 0.31 7.27
CA PRO A 196 0.59 -0.46 8.28
C PRO A 196 1.28 -1.68 7.66
N PHE A 197 2.49 -2.02 8.11
CA PHE A 197 3.19 -3.22 7.63
C PHE A 197 2.40 -4.51 7.90
N ALA A 198 1.60 -4.54 8.97
CA ALA A 198 0.69 -5.65 9.26
C ALA A 198 -0.38 -5.90 8.19
N ASN A 199 -0.63 -4.93 7.28
CA ASN A 199 -1.56 -5.07 6.17
C ASN A 199 -0.90 -5.62 4.89
N PHE A 200 0.43 -5.75 4.86
CA PHE A 200 1.12 -6.38 3.75
C PHE A 200 1.01 -7.90 3.86
N THR A 201 0.91 -8.58 2.72
CA THR A 201 0.80 -10.04 2.65
C THR A 201 1.64 -10.60 1.51
N GLN A 202 2.06 -11.86 1.64
CA GLN A 202 2.56 -12.67 0.53
C GLN A 202 1.40 -13.35 -0.20
N GLU A 203 1.56 -13.63 -1.49
CA GLU A 203 0.56 -14.26 -2.37
C GLU A 203 0.62 -15.81 -2.38
N SER A 204 1.51 -16.38 -1.57
CA SER A 204 1.74 -17.82 -1.34
C SER A 204 2.25 -18.63 -2.53
N TRP A 205 2.94 -18.01 -3.49
CA TRP A 205 3.60 -18.73 -4.61
C TRP A 205 5.11 -18.87 -4.45
N GLY A 206 5.73 -18.13 -3.53
CA GLY A 206 7.15 -18.17 -3.21
C GLY A 206 7.46 -18.71 -1.80
N SER A 207 8.62 -18.36 -1.26
CA SER A 207 9.07 -18.71 0.08
C SER A 207 8.20 -18.03 1.14
N THR A 208 7.75 -18.76 2.16
CA THR A 208 7.05 -18.14 3.30
C THR A 208 8.05 -17.58 4.29
N VAL A 209 8.10 -16.24 4.42
CA VAL A 209 8.99 -15.54 5.34
C VAL A 209 8.15 -14.80 6.38
N ALA A 210 8.54 -14.84 7.65
CA ALA A 210 7.81 -14.08 8.67
C ALA A 210 7.96 -12.57 8.40
N LEU A 211 6.88 -11.80 8.54
CA LEU A 211 6.90 -10.35 8.27
C LEU A 211 8.04 -9.64 9.02
N ASN A 212 8.28 -10.00 10.28
CA ASN A 212 9.34 -9.40 11.08
C ASN A 212 10.75 -9.68 10.52
N ASP A 213 10.96 -10.85 9.93
CA ASP A 213 12.25 -11.21 9.32
C ASP A 213 12.42 -10.49 7.98
N ALA A 214 11.37 -10.45 7.15
CA ALA A 214 11.35 -9.65 5.93
C ALA A 214 11.64 -8.16 6.19
N LEU A 215 11.05 -7.58 7.25
CA LEU A 215 11.28 -6.19 7.66
C LEU A 215 12.70 -5.92 8.18
N SER A 216 13.45 -6.94 8.59
CA SER A 216 14.81 -6.77 9.11
C SER A 216 15.84 -6.46 8.03
N GLU A 217 15.53 -6.79 6.78
CA GLU A 217 16.46 -6.67 5.65
C GLU A 217 15.80 -6.06 4.39
N VAL A 218 15.00 -5.00 4.52
CA VAL A 218 14.31 -4.38 3.36
C VAL A 218 15.31 -3.60 2.50
N THR A 219 15.38 -3.91 1.21
CA THR A 219 16.31 -3.30 0.25
C THR A 219 15.67 -2.20 -0.60
N ALA A 220 14.38 -2.32 -0.91
CA ALA A 220 13.69 -1.35 -1.76
C ALA A 220 12.18 -1.26 -1.45
N LEU A 221 11.61 -0.09 -1.77
CA LEU A 221 10.17 0.08 -1.95
C LEU A 221 9.86 0.06 -3.44
N GLN A 222 8.88 -0.74 -3.84
CA GLN A 222 8.50 -0.90 -5.25
C GLN A 222 7.02 -0.61 -5.47
N PHE A 223 6.70 0.00 -6.61
CA PHE A 223 5.35 0.29 -7.07
C PHE A 223 5.13 -0.37 -8.42
N GLN A 224 4.20 -1.33 -8.49
CA GLN A 224 4.04 -2.21 -9.64
C GLN A 224 2.58 -2.25 -10.11
N THR A 225 2.40 -2.44 -11.41
CA THR A 225 1.09 -2.81 -11.97
C THR A 225 0.59 -4.12 -11.37
N ARG A 226 -0.74 -4.25 -11.26
CA ARG A 226 -1.37 -5.53 -10.92
C ARG A 226 -2.19 -6.08 -12.07
N GLY A 227 -1.94 -7.35 -12.38
CA GLY A 227 -2.60 -8.07 -13.46
C GLY A 227 -2.19 -7.56 -14.84
N GLN A 228 -2.70 -8.24 -15.87
CA GLN A 228 -2.43 -7.95 -17.27
C GLN A 228 -3.63 -8.36 -18.14
N PRO A 229 -3.78 -7.78 -19.35
CA PRO A 229 -3.01 -6.68 -19.92
C PRO A 229 -3.45 -5.30 -19.43
N HIS A 230 -2.60 -4.30 -19.65
CA HIS A 230 -2.93 -2.88 -19.54
C HIS A 230 -2.50 -2.14 -20.80
N THR A 231 -3.46 -1.62 -21.56
CA THR A 231 -3.18 -0.83 -22.78
C THR A 231 -2.55 0.53 -22.51
N SER A 232 -2.61 0.98 -21.26
CA SER A 232 -1.89 2.14 -20.74
C SER A 232 -1.83 2.06 -19.23
N ILE A 233 -0.79 2.58 -18.61
CA ILE A 233 -0.70 2.87 -17.18
C ILE A 233 -0.17 4.29 -16.97
N ASP A 234 -0.55 4.91 -15.85
CA ASP A 234 -0.02 6.19 -15.39
C ASP A 234 -0.18 6.24 -13.87
N ILE A 235 0.94 6.17 -13.16
CA ILE A 235 0.98 6.30 -11.71
C ILE A 235 2.06 7.31 -11.33
N TRP A 236 1.72 8.15 -10.37
CA TRP A 236 2.59 9.09 -9.72
C TRP A 236 2.66 8.77 -8.24
N VAL A 237 3.84 8.85 -7.66
CA VAL A 237 4.10 8.71 -6.23
C VAL A 237 4.92 9.91 -5.76
N ASP A 238 4.67 10.37 -4.54
CA ASP A 238 5.33 11.52 -3.94
C ASP A 238 5.32 11.38 -2.41
N ASP A 239 6.15 12.15 -1.69
CA ASP A 239 6.10 12.32 -0.24
C ASP A 239 6.10 10.97 0.53
N ILE A 240 7.17 10.19 0.39
CA ILE A 240 7.33 8.85 0.98
C ILE A 240 7.98 8.94 2.36
N TYR A 241 7.32 8.34 3.35
CA TYR A 241 7.81 8.27 4.73
C TYR A 241 7.57 6.89 5.34
N PHE A 242 8.48 6.45 6.21
CA PHE A 242 8.17 5.44 7.22
C PHE A 242 7.63 6.11 8.49
N TYR A 243 6.60 5.54 9.11
CA TYR A 243 5.96 6.13 10.29
C TYR A 243 5.90 5.14 11.46
N TYR A 244 5.68 5.67 12.66
CA TYR A 244 5.59 4.95 13.94
C TYR A 244 4.15 4.78 14.40
#